data_AF-A0AAD3H7R7-F1
#
_entry.id   AF-A0AAD3H7R7-F1
#
_cell.length_a   1.000
_cell.length_b   1.000
_cell.length_c   1.000
_cell.angle_alpha   90.00
_cell.angle_beta   90.00
_cell.angle_gamma   90.00
#
_symmetry.space_group_name_H-M   'P 1'
#
loop_
_entity.id
_entity.type
_entity.pdbx_description
1 polymer ?
#
loop_
_entity_poly.entity_id
_entity_poly.type
_entity_poly.pdbx_seq_one_letter_code
_entity_poly.pdbx_strand_id
1 'polypeptide(L)'
;MSCLNPLNLLVDCLIDFAAIDASDLDPETKRWLHKIKDSTTIFAVKQADGFIESVQDPPTDADVKTELINLGWKKTGEGFDEWTKDRVMKISHNISPSFSTVILGQDDLFGKYTVLEKIVGVATRNRLLLPLEDHDLVLGDDELAARISDDLKFEMGKALPQTYNTDFNMLTDESFSRIFFYGMGSVLIAKQEEVSSSEYGPFVVDLKVLQGLSYRRKYRKLGSRIHFNKDQQPTAIHDYDTGKTYTPGSDGWENAKTLAKVGAFLLMTAREHLTWTHLVASNIATRESTLNLAPSHPLRRLLTVFTFRATEVNLAAFDSLVPNTSILHRSAGLKYSSLVDVFEHSYKSCTIFEPFADRKYNSAVQELIDEDKFPFASQGKAYYEIVRDFVKDWISKCGEAASDAEAMAFYNAVKAGTKGMKYEIPEYSAENMINVLSSIIFTVTGYHELIGHVVDYTLLPSRAGFRLTKKDPSEVDFQSYLLTNVISASTSVPMPMLMQKFPNFFGVGGPEWERTVWDSFHTKLVAQSEKVQAADKKRAVEYKYFDPARFECSVSV
;
A
#
# COMPACT_ATOMS: atom_id res chain seq x y z
N MET A 1 8.22 11.40 -26.85
CA MET A 1 7.21 10.32 -26.85
C MET A 1 6.62 10.16 -28.25
N SER A 2 7.06 9.14 -29.00
CA SER A 2 6.42 8.75 -30.26
C SER A 2 5.12 8.02 -29.96
N CYS A 3 3.99 8.53 -30.47
CA CYS A 3 2.67 7.94 -30.27
C CYS A 3 2.61 6.49 -30.82
N LEU A 4 2.58 5.49 -29.94
CA LEU A 4 2.27 4.12 -30.31
C LEU A 4 0.79 4.00 -30.70
N ASN A 5 0.53 3.41 -31.85
CA ASN A 5 -0.82 3.13 -32.34
C ASN A 5 -1.45 2.01 -31.49
N PRO A 6 -2.65 2.20 -30.89
CA PRO A 6 -3.35 1.16 -30.13
C PRO A 6 -3.55 -0.16 -30.88
N LEU A 7 -3.60 -0.13 -32.21
CA LEU A 7 -3.70 -1.33 -33.04
C LEU A 7 -2.42 -2.18 -33.02
N ASN A 8 -1.25 -1.55 -32.89
CA ASN A 8 0.03 -2.26 -32.81
C ASN A 8 0.16 -3.01 -31.48
N LEU A 9 -0.31 -2.43 -30.37
CA LEU A 9 -0.38 -3.10 -29.06
C LEU A 9 -1.18 -4.42 -29.10
N LEU A 10 -2.26 -4.45 -29.88
CA LEU A 10 -3.12 -5.64 -30.02
C LEU A 10 -2.49 -6.71 -30.93
N VAL A 11 -1.71 -6.28 -31.93
CA VAL A 11 -0.90 -7.16 -32.79
C VAL A 11 0.31 -7.70 -32.02
N ASP A 12 0.94 -6.90 -31.18
CA ASP A 12 2.08 -7.27 -30.35
C ASP A 12 1.70 -8.32 -29.29
N CYS A 13 0.49 -8.27 -28.72
CA CYS A 13 -0.04 -9.32 -27.83
C CYS A 13 -0.14 -10.70 -28.51
N LEU A 14 -0.41 -10.76 -29.83
CA LEU A 14 -0.41 -12.01 -30.59
C LEU A 14 1.00 -12.45 -31.02
N ILE A 15 1.98 -11.53 -30.96
CA ILE A 15 3.40 -11.74 -31.29
C ILE A 15 4.21 -12.12 -30.05
N ASP A 16 3.62 -12.12 -28.85
CA ASP A 16 4.36 -12.12 -27.58
C ASP A 16 5.35 -13.28 -27.39
N PHE A 17 5.02 -14.50 -27.82
CA PHE A 17 5.96 -15.64 -27.75
C PHE A 17 7.08 -15.54 -28.77
N ALA A 18 6.78 -15.08 -29.99
CA ALA A 18 7.82 -14.82 -30.99
C ALA A 18 8.75 -13.67 -30.54
N ALA A 19 8.20 -12.69 -29.81
CA ALA A 19 8.98 -11.62 -29.20
C ALA A 19 9.84 -12.12 -28.02
N ILE A 20 9.37 -13.09 -27.22
CA ILE A 20 10.24 -13.76 -26.24
C ILE A 20 11.38 -14.47 -26.95
N ASP A 21 11.10 -15.23 -28.02
CA ASP A 21 12.14 -15.95 -28.75
C ASP A 21 13.18 -14.99 -29.36
N ALA A 22 12.73 -13.85 -29.88
CA ALA A 22 13.57 -12.81 -30.47
C ALA A 22 14.29 -11.90 -29.46
N SER A 23 13.90 -11.92 -28.19
CA SER A 23 14.56 -11.11 -27.14
C SER A 23 15.98 -11.58 -26.83
N ASP A 24 16.74 -10.79 -26.09
CA ASP A 24 18.09 -11.09 -25.60
C ASP A 24 18.12 -11.84 -24.25
N LEU A 25 16.95 -12.25 -23.74
CA LEU A 25 16.82 -13.01 -22.49
C LEU A 25 17.64 -14.31 -22.50
N ASP A 26 18.09 -14.73 -21.32
CA ASP A 26 18.76 -16.01 -21.12
C ASP A 26 17.87 -17.18 -21.59
N PRO A 27 18.43 -18.22 -22.27
CA PRO A 27 17.66 -19.36 -22.73
C PRO A 27 16.85 -20.07 -21.63
N GLU A 28 17.34 -20.08 -20.39
CA GLU A 28 16.62 -20.65 -19.26
C GLU A 28 15.41 -19.79 -18.85
N THR A 29 15.54 -18.46 -18.83
CA THR A 29 14.42 -17.53 -18.63
C THR A 29 13.34 -17.74 -19.68
N LYS A 30 13.72 -17.76 -20.97
CA LYS A 30 12.80 -18.03 -22.09
C LYS A 30 12.07 -19.36 -21.89
N ARG A 31 12.79 -20.43 -21.53
CA ARG A 31 12.21 -21.76 -21.26
C ARG A 31 11.13 -21.69 -20.17
N TRP A 32 11.34 -20.91 -19.12
CA TRP A 32 10.38 -20.77 -18.03
C TRP A 32 9.17 -19.91 -18.41
N LEU A 33 9.37 -18.81 -19.13
CA LEU A 33 8.25 -18.00 -19.66
C LEU A 33 7.36 -18.82 -20.61
N HIS A 34 7.96 -19.65 -21.48
CA HIS A 34 7.24 -20.59 -22.35
C HIS A 34 6.44 -21.65 -21.58
N LYS A 35 6.81 -21.99 -20.34
CA LYS A 35 6.03 -22.90 -19.49
C LYS A 35 4.78 -22.23 -18.91
N ILE A 36 4.85 -20.92 -18.61
CA ILE A 36 3.70 -20.18 -18.07
C ILE A 36 2.61 -20.11 -19.13
N LYS A 37 2.92 -19.87 -20.40
CA LYS A 37 1.93 -19.74 -21.49
C LYS A 37 0.83 -18.66 -21.32
N ASP A 38 0.84 -17.90 -20.23
CA ASP A 38 -0.08 -16.80 -19.96
C ASP A 38 0.44 -15.49 -20.58
N SER A 39 -0.22 -15.03 -21.64
CA SER A 39 0.12 -13.78 -22.34
C SER A 39 0.09 -12.56 -21.42
N THR A 40 -0.76 -12.56 -20.38
CA THR A 40 -0.85 -11.42 -19.46
C THR A 40 0.41 -11.25 -18.63
N THR A 41 0.91 -12.35 -18.09
CA THR A 41 2.15 -12.35 -17.30
C THR A 41 3.32 -11.92 -18.18
N ILE A 42 3.38 -12.41 -19.42
CA ILE A 42 4.41 -12.02 -20.40
C ILE A 42 4.34 -10.52 -20.71
N PHE A 43 3.14 -10.02 -21.02
CA PHE A 43 2.93 -8.59 -21.28
C PHE A 43 3.33 -7.73 -20.07
N ALA A 44 2.99 -8.17 -18.87
CA ALA A 44 3.25 -7.46 -17.63
C ALA A 44 4.75 -7.38 -17.31
N VAL A 45 5.51 -8.48 -17.46
CA VAL A 45 6.96 -8.46 -17.18
C VAL A 45 7.75 -7.63 -18.18
N LYS A 46 7.26 -7.47 -19.42
CA LYS A 46 7.87 -6.58 -20.42
C LYS A 46 7.79 -5.09 -20.07
N GLN A 47 7.00 -4.71 -19.07
CA GLN A 47 6.91 -3.32 -18.62
C GLN A 47 8.09 -2.88 -17.74
N ALA A 48 9.02 -3.78 -17.40
CA ALA A 48 10.16 -3.49 -16.52
C ALA A 48 10.97 -2.26 -16.97
N ASP A 49 11.22 -2.10 -18.28
CA ASP A 49 11.92 -0.93 -18.80
C ASP A 49 11.17 0.38 -18.53
N GLY A 50 9.83 0.39 -18.68
CA GLY A 50 9.02 1.57 -18.35
C GLY A 50 9.02 1.90 -16.86
N PHE A 51 9.10 0.88 -15.99
CA PHE A 51 9.28 1.10 -14.55
C PHE A 51 10.65 1.69 -14.24
N ILE A 52 11.73 1.20 -14.88
CA ILE A 52 13.08 1.75 -14.72
C ILE A 52 13.13 3.22 -15.15
N GLU A 53 12.54 3.55 -16.30
CA GLU A 53 12.44 4.93 -16.77
C GLU A 53 11.72 5.82 -15.74
N SER A 54 10.60 5.34 -15.20
CA SER A 54 9.84 6.07 -14.18
C SER A 54 10.62 6.27 -12.89
N VAL A 55 11.40 5.27 -12.46
CA VAL A 55 12.25 5.37 -11.25
C VAL A 55 13.45 6.31 -11.46
N GLN A 56 14.00 6.35 -12.67
CA GLN A 56 15.14 7.22 -13.02
C GLN A 56 14.75 8.68 -13.22
N ASP A 57 13.50 8.94 -13.63
CA ASP A 57 12.93 10.27 -13.82
C ASP A 57 11.63 10.43 -13.02
N PRO A 58 11.69 10.36 -11.68
CA PRO A 58 10.50 10.40 -10.85
C PRO A 58 9.89 11.81 -10.85
N PRO A 59 8.55 11.93 -10.73
CA PRO A 59 7.90 13.21 -10.52
C PRO A 59 8.42 13.92 -9.26
N THR A 60 8.69 15.21 -9.41
CA THR A 60 9.21 16.09 -8.35
C THR A 60 8.20 17.18 -7.99
N ASP A 61 8.52 17.98 -6.97
CA ASP A 61 7.73 19.17 -6.63
C ASP A 61 7.80 20.27 -7.71
N ALA A 62 8.78 20.20 -8.62
CA ALA A 62 8.89 21.10 -9.77
C ALA A 62 7.92 20.74 -10.90
N ASP A 63 7.44 19.49 -10.95
CA ASP A 63 6.46 19.02 -11.95
C ASP A 63 5.01 19.41 -11.59
N VAL A 64 4.82 19.95 -10.37
CA VAL A 64 3.53 20.45 -9.89
C VAL A 64 3.11 21.65 -10.72
N LYS A 65 2.01 21.50 -11.44
CA LYS A 65 1.40 22.58 -12.20
C LYS A 65 0.52 23.40 -11.27
N THR A 66 1.14 24.30 -10.51
CA THR A 66 0.43 25.15 -9.54
C THR A 66 -0.72 25.95 -10.15
N GLU A 67 -0.67 26.25 -11.45
CA GLU A 67 -1.75 26.87 -12.22
C GLU A 67 -2.99 25.96 -12.41
N LEU A 68 -2.84 24.66 -12.21
CA LEU A 68 -3.90 23.66 -12.30
C LEU A 68 -4.57 23.37 -10.96
N ILE A 69 -4.09 23.93 -9.83
CA ILE A 69 -4.72 23.81 -8.50
C ILE A 69 -6.01 24.63 -8.47
N ASN A 70 -6.97 24.21 -9.27
CA ASN A 70 -8.26 24.83 -9.48
C ASN A 70 -9.32 23.79 -9.88
N LEU A 71 -9.02 22.50 -9.81
CA LEU A 71 -9.98 21.46 -10.17
C LEU A 71 -11.23 21.59 -9.31
N GLY A 72 -12.35 21.89 -9.97
CA GLY A 72 -13.63 22.13 -9.28
C GLY A 72 -13.82 23.54 -8.77
N TRP A 73 -12.95 24.47 -9.16
CA TRP A 73 -13.01 25.86 -8.76
C TRP A 73 -12.65 26.80 -9.92
N LYS A 74 -13.40 27.87 -10.06
CA LYS A 74 -13.13 28.93 -11.02
C LYS A 74 -12.73 30.18 -10.25
N LYS A 75 -11.55 30.73 -10.56
CA LYS A 75 -11.13 32.04 -10.04
C LYS A 75 -12.09 33.12 -10.58
N THR A 76 -12.68 33.92 -9.69
CA THR A 76 -13.70 34.92 -10.04
C THR A 76 -13.21 36.36 -10.01
N GLY A 77 -11.98 36.58 -9.56
CA GLY A 77 -11.31 37.87 -9.67
C GLY A 77 -9.81 37.75 -9.45
N GLU A 78 -9.16 38.87 -9.13
CA GLU A 78 -7.70 38.94 -8.98
C GLU A 78 -7.23 38.58 -7.57
N GLY A 79 -8.11 38.69 -6.57
CA GLY A 79 -7.83 38.41 -5.16
C GLY A 79 -7.44 36.96 -4.90
N PHE A 80 -6.73 36.74 -3.79
CA PHE A 80 -6.27 35.42 -3.37
C PHE A 80 -7.45 34.47 -3.07
N ASP A 81 -8.52 34.99 -2.47
CA ASP A 81 -9.67 34.22 -1.99
C ASP A 81 -10.88 34.20 -2.93
N GLU A 82 -10.74 34.70 -4.15
CA GLU A 82 -11.87 34.86 -5.07
C GLU A 82 -12.08 33.61 -5.94
N TRP A 83 -12.80 32.62 -5.38
CA TRP A 83 -13.14 31.35 -6.04
C TRP A 83 -14.63 31.03 -6.02
N THR A 84 -15.09 30.29 -7.02
CA THR A 84 -16.44 29.70 -7.06
C THR A 84 -16.38 28.25 -7.50
N LYS A 85 -17.30 27.41 -7.00
CA LYS A 85 -17.34 26.00 -7.38
C LYS A 85 -17.61 25.81 -8.88
N ASP A 86 -16.85 24.90 -9.48
CA ASP A 86 -16.96 24.44 -10.87
C ASP A 86 -17.19 22.92 -10.93
N ARG A 87 -17.36 22.39 -12.13
CA ARG A 87 -17.61 20.97 -12.39
C ARG A 87 -16.31 20.17 -12.27
N VAL A 88 -16.39 19.07 -11.54
CA VAL A 88 -15.33 18.05 -11.50
C VAL A 88 -15.87 16.75 -12.09
N MET A 89 -15.09 16.13 -12.96
CA MET A 89 -15.40 14.78 -13.44
C MET A 89 -15.21 13.79 -12.29
N LYS A 90 -16.25 13.02 -12.00
CA LYS A 90 -16.26 11.99 -10.95
C LYS A 90 -16.49 10.63 -11.59
N ILE A 91 -15.68 9.65 -11.24
CA ILE A 91 -15.82 8.26 -11.69
C ILE A 91 -16.21 7.43 -10.47
N SER A 92 -17.37 6.78 -10.54
CA SER A 92 -17.89 5.95 -9.45
C SER A 92 -17.53 4.49 -9.67
N HIS A 93 -17.05 3.84 -8.62
CA HIS A 93 -16.69 2.43 -8.62
C HIS A 93 -17.40 1.71 -7.49
N ASN A 94 -18.08 0.61 -7.83
CA ASN A 94 -18.64 -0.32 -6.87
C ASN A 94 -17.62 -1.46 -6.67
N ILE A 95 -17.01 -1.53 -5.50
CA ILE A 95 -15.94 -2.49 -5.20
C ILE A 95 -16.54 -3.74 -4.56
N SER A 96 -17.41 -3.55 -3.56
CA SER A 96 -18.11 -4.60 -2.83
C SER A 96 -19.50 -4.12 -2.37
N PRO A 97 -20.35 -4.98 -1.78
CA PRO A 97 -21.71 -4.60 -1.38
C PRO A 97 -21.81 -3.38 -0.45
N SER A 98 -20.87 -3.24 0.49
CA SER A 98 -20.85 -2.11 1.43
C SER A 98 -19.81 -1.05 1.07
N PHE A 99 -18.98 -1.29 0.05
CA PHE A 99 -17.90 -0.39 -0.33
C PHE A 99 -18.00 0.06 -1.79
N SER A 100 -18.36 1.32 -1.95
CA SER A 100 -18.25 2.06 -3.20
C SER A 100 -17.37 3.28 -2.98
N THR A 101 -16.66 3.71 -4.00
CA THR A 101 -15.86 4.93 -3.93
C THR A 101 -16.02 5.77 -5.19
N VAL A 102 -15.71 7.05 -5.05
CA VAL A 102 -15.63 7.99 -6.17
C VAL A 102 -14.18 8.44 -6.26
N ILE A 103 -13.64 8.47 -7.49
CA ILE A 103 -12.33 9.03 -7.81
C ILE A 103 -12.53 10.22 -8.75
N LEU A 104 -11.68 11.22 -8.64
CA LEU A 104 -11.66 12.35 -9.56
C LEU A 104 -11.12 11.88 -10.93
N GLY A 105 -11.75 12.28 -12.02
CA GLY A 105 -11.31 11.91 -13.37
C GLY A 105 -10.04 12.64 -13.85
N GLN A 106 -9.50 13.52 -13.01
CA GLN A 106 -8.34 14.36 -13.26
C GLN A 106 -7.64 14.61 -11.92
N ASP A 107 -6.31 14.61 -11.93
CA ASP A 107 -5.49 15.03 -10.80
C ASP A 107 -5.34 16.56 -10.79
N ASP A 108 -5.47 17.18 -9.63
CA ASP A 108 -5.42 18.65 -9.45
C ASP A 108 -4.00 19.22 -9.62
N LEU A 109 -2.97 18.37 -9.55
CA LEU A 109 -1.56 18.78 -9.66
C LEU A 109 -0.96 18.33 -11.00
N PHE A 110 -1.39 17.19 -11.52
CA PHE A 110 -0.77 16.55 -12.71
C PHE A 110 -1.66 16.57 -13.95
N GLY A 111 -2.96 16.85 -13.79
CA GLY A 111 -3.91 16.92 -14.89
C GLY A 111 -4.50 15.57 -15.26
N LYS A 112 -4.82 15.40 -16.55
CA LYS A 112 -5.66 14.28 -17.01
C LYS A 112 -4.86 12.99 -17.11
N TYR A 113 -5.41 11.95 -16.50
CA TYR A 113 -5.03 10.56 -16.76
C TYR A 113 -5.14 10.26 -18.25
N THR A 114 -4.06 9.77 -18.85
CA THR A 114 -3.90 9.76 -20.31
C THR A 114 -4.83 8.74 -20.97
N VAL A 115 -5.16 8.98 -22.23
CA VAL A 115 -5.97 8.03 -23.02
C VAL A 115 -5.22 6.71 -23.20
N LEU A 116 -3.89 6.75 -23.30
CA LEU A 116 -3.07 5.56 -23.47
C LEU A 116 -3.15 4.64 -22.25
N GLU A 117 -3.01 5.18 -21.04
CA GLU A 117 -3.14 4.41 -19.80
C GLU A 117 -4.50 3.73 -19.68
N LYS A 118 -5.59 4.44 -20.03
CA LYS A 118 -6.93 3.86 -20.06
C LYS A 118 -7.05 2.70 -21.07
N ILE A 119 -6.46 2.85 -22.26
CA ILE A 119 -6.47 1.80 -23.29
C ILE A 119 -5.69 0.58 -22.80
N VAL A 120 -4.50 0.76 -22.23
CA VAL A 120 -3.69 -0.32 -21.66
C VAL A 120 -4.43 -1.00 -20.51
N GLY A 121 -5.06 -0.24 -19.62
CA GLY A 121 -5.91 -0.76 -18.55
C GLY A 121 -7.11 -1.57 -19.04
N VAL A 122 -7.78 -1.14 -20.12
CA VAL A 122 -8.86 -1.91 -20.74
C VAL A 122 -8.33 -3.19 -21.40
N ALA A 123 -7.19 -3.12 -22.11
CA ALA A 123 -6.59 -4.26 -22.77
C ALA A 123 -6.16 -5.35 -21.79
N THR A 124 -5.47 -4.97 -20.69
CA THR A 124 -4.99 -5.88 -19.62
C THR A 124 -6.13 -6.65 -18.92
N ARG A 125 -7.33 -6.09 -18.90
CA ARG A 125 -8.54 -6.71 -18.33
C ARG A 125 -9.38 -7.50 -19.34
N ASN A 126 -9.06 -7.43 -20.62
CA ASN A 126 -9.85 -8.08 -21.65
C ASN A 126 -9.53 -9.58 -21.71
N ARG A 127 -10.46 -10.42 -21.26
CA ARG A 127 -10.30 -11.88 -21.25
C ARG A 127 -10.11 -12.54 -22.62
N LEU A 128 -10.53 -11.89 -23.70
CA LEU A 128 -10.33 -12.41 -25.05
C LEU A 128 -8.89 -12.16 -25.52
N LEU A 129 -8.30 -11.02 -25.13
CA LEU A 129 -6.92 -10.69 -25.46
C LEU A 129 -5.93 -11.40 -24.52
N LEU A 130 -6.29 -11.43 -23.24
CA LEU A 130 -5.45 -11.80 -22.13
C LEU A 130 -6.26 -12.73 -21.20
N PRO A 131 -6.40 -14.02 -21.56
CA PRO A 131 -7.18 -14.98 -20.77
C PRO A 131 -6.61 -15.14 -19.35
N LEU A 132 -7.45 -15.58 -18.41
CA LEU A 132 -7.01 -15.94 -17.06
C LEU A 132 -6.55 -17.40 -17.07
N GLU A 133 -5.25 -17.61 -17.27
CA GLU A 133 -4.67 -18.95 -17.32
C GLU A 133 -3.95 -19.28 -16.00
N ASP A 134 -4.41 -20.35 -15.36
CA ASP A 134 -3.87 -20.79 -14.08
C ASP A 134 -2.79 -21.85 -14.30
N HIS A 135 -1.58 -21.54 -13.85
CA HIS A 135 -0.44 -22.46 -13.84
C HIS A 135 -0.04 -22.81 -12.41
N ASP A 136 0.42 -24.05 -12.23
CA ASP A 136 0.90 -24.64 -10.98
C ASP A 136 2.39 -24.98 -11.14
N LEU A 137 3.16 -23.95 -11.47
CA LEU A 137 4.61 -24.04 -11.69
C LEU A 137 5.33 -23.54 -10.46
N VAL A 138 6.30 -24.32 -9.99
CA VAL A 138 7.17 -24.01 -8.86
C VAL A 138 8.60 -24.08 -9.40
N LEU A 139 9.45 -23.11 -9.02
CA LEU A 139 10.84 -23.07 -9.47
C LEU A 139 11.68 -24.06 -8.65
N GLY A 140 11.51 -24.04 -7.32
CA GLY A 140 12.25 -24.87 -6.37
C GLY A 140 13.72 -24.49 -6.22
N ASP A 141 14.11 -23.30 -6.70
CA ASP A 141 15.48 -22.79 -6.71
C ASP A 141 15.45 -21.26 -6.68
N ASP A 142 15.82 -20.68 -5.53
CA ASP A 142 15.87 -19.23 -5.31
C ASP A 142 16.99 -18.56 -6.12
N GLU A 143 18.11 -19.23 -6.39
CA GLU A 143 19.19 -18.66 -7.21
C GLU A 143 18.72 -18.51 -8.66
N LEU A 144 18.00 -19.51 -9.17
CA LEU A 144 17.36 -19.43 -10.47
C LEU A 144 16.28 -18.35 -10.51
N ALA A 145 15.46 -18.23 -9.46
CA ALA A 145 14.44 -17.19 -9.37
C ALA A 145 15.03 -15.77 -9.41
N ALA A 146 16.16 -15.56 -8.72
CA ALA A 146 16.91 -14.31 -8.75
C ALA A 146 17.46 -14.03 -10.16
N ARG A 147 18.12 -15.00 -10.80
CA ARG A 147 18.64 -14.85 -12.18
C ARG A 147 17.54 -14.48 -13.17
N ILE A 148 16.37 -15.13 -13.09
CA ILE A 148 15.22 -14.80 -13.94
C ILE A 148 14.73 -13.37 -13.67
N SER A 149 14.67 -12.95 -12.40
CA SER A 149 14.28 -11.59 -12.03
C SER A 149 15.22 -10.56 -12.63
N ASP A 150 16.53 -10.78 -12.50
CA ASP A 150 17.58 -9.90 -13.03
C ASP A 150 17.54 -9.83 -14.56
N ASP A 151 17.39 -10.97 -15.24
CA ASP A 151 17.26 -11.04 -16.72
C ASP A 151 15.99 -10.32 -17.21
N LEU A 152 14.92 -10.31 -16.40
CA LEU A 152 13.71 -9.52 -16.61
C LEU A 152 13.81 -8.07 -16.10
N LYS A 153 14.99 -7.65 -15.65
CA LYS A 153 15.31 -6.30 -15.15
C LYS A 153 14.55 -5.88 -13.88
N PHE A 154 14.00 -6.83 -13.13
CA PHE A 154 13.44 -6.62 -11.80
C PHE A 154 14.56 -6.60 -10.74
N GLU A 155 15.45 -5.62 -10.87
CA GLU A 155 16.61 -5.44 -10.00
C GLU A 155 16.33 -4.35 -8.93
N MET A 156 16.83 -4.57 -7.71
CA MET A 156 16.76 -3.59 -6.62
C MET A 156 17.52 -2.30 -6.97
N GLY A 157 16.91 -1.15 -6.69
CA GLY A 157 17.44 0.16 -7.05
C GLY A 157 17.30 0.53 -8.52
N LYS A 158 16.73 -0.36 -9.34
CA LYS A 158 16.31 -0.08 -10.72
C LYS A 158 14.80 -0.11 -10.80
N ALA A 159 14.21 -1.25 -11.17
CA ALA A 159 12.76 -1.40 -11.23
C ALA A 159 12.14 -1.62 -9.84
N LEU A 160 12.87 -2.23 -8.91
CA LEU A 160 12.41 -2.50 -7.53
C LEU A 160 13.02 -1.49 -6.56
N PRO A 161 12.35 -1.16 -5.45
CA PRO A 161 12.92 -0.27 -4.44
C PRO A 161 14.09 -0.96 -3.71
N GLN A 162 14.91 -0.16 -3.04
CA GLN A 162 15.99 -0.68 -2.18
C GLN A 162 15.41 -1.35 -0.94
N THR A 163 15.88 -2.55 -0.61
CA THR A 163 15.47 -3.26 0.62
C THR A 163 15.94 -2.54 1.89
N TYR A 164 15.12 -2.56 2.94
CA TYR A 164 15.53 -2.10 4.27
C TYR A 164 16.27 -3.17 5.06
N ASN A 165 16.15 -4.43 4.66
CA ASN A 165 16.62 -5.59 5.41
C ASN A 165 17.50 -6.48 4.52
N THR A 166 18.75 -6.06 4.32
CA THR A 166 19.72 -6.76 3.45
C THR A 166 20.17 -8.12 4.01
N ASP A 167 20.01 -8.36 5.31
CA ASP A 167 20.37 -9.61 6.01
C ASP A 167 19.18 -10.57 6.18
N PHE A 168 18.04 -10.28 5.54
CA PHE A 168 16.78 -10.94 5.84
C PHE A 168 16.63 -12.34 5.22
N ASN A 169 17.02 -13.38 5.96
CA ASN A 169 16.79 -14.77 5.59
C ASN A 169 15.41 -15.27 6.06
N MET A 170 14.37 -15.09 5.25
CA MET A 170 12.98 -15.47 5.58
C MET A 170 12.68 -16.98 5.65
N LEU A 171 13.71 -17.83 5.62
CA LEU A 171 13.58 -19.26 5.85
C LEU A 171 13.68 -19.63 7.34
N THR A 172 14.32 -18.79 8.16
CA THR A 172 14.49 -19.07 9.60
C THR A 172 13.24 -18.72 10.41
N ASP A 173 13.08 -19.37 11.56
CA ASP A 173 12.00 -19.05 12.52
C ASP A 173 12.15 -17.64 13.09
N GLU A 174 13.39 -17.18 13.26
CA GLU A 174 13.70 -15.82 13.68
C GLU A 174 13.16 -14.80 12.67
N SER A 175 13.52 -14.93 11.39
CA SER A 175 13.04 -14.01 10.37
C SER A 175 11.54 -14.12 10.15
N PHE A 176 10.97 -15.32 10.29
CA PHE A 176 9.52 -15.49 10.27
C PHE A 176 8.84 -14.67 11.39
N SER A 177 9.38 -14.69 12.61
CA SER A 177 8.92 -13.82 13.70
C SER A 177 9.08 -12.34 13.36
N ARG A 178 10.21 -11.93 12.79
CA ARG A 178 10.48 -10.54 12.41
C ARG A 178 9.39 -9.96 11.51
N ILE A 179 8.78 -10.74 10.60
CA ILE A 179 7.64 -10.30 9.77
C ILE A 179 6.51 -9.74 10.64
N PHE A 180 6.22 -10.39 11.78
CA PHE A 180 5.05 -10.10 12.62
C PHE A 180 5.34 -9.14 13.78
N PHE A 181 6.60 -8.97 14.20
CA PHE A 181 6.93 -8.05 15.31
C PHE A 181 7.75 -6.83 14.87
N TYR A 182 8.50 -6.95 13.77
CA TYR A 182 9.42 -5.93 13.25
C TYR A 182 9.20 -5.62 11.76
N GLY A 183 8.11 -6.09 11.17
CA GLY A 183 7.77 -5.90 9.76
C GLY A 183 6.30 -5.55 9.55
N MET A 184 5.83 -5.69 8.31
CA MET A 184 4.44 -5.34 7.92
C MET A 184 3.39 -6.09 8.75
N GLY A 185 3.69 -7.32 9.21
CA GLY A 185 2.78 -8.14 10.00
C GLY A 185 2.55 -7.64 11.43
N SER A 186 3.31 -6.64 11.90
CA SER A 186 3.08 -5.97 13.19
C SER A 186 1.68 -5.41 13.33
N VAL A 187 1.08 -4.93 12.23
CA VAL A 187 -0.31 -4.46 12.22
C VAL A 187 -1.31 -5.58 12.52
N LEU A 188 -0.95 -6.85 12.31
CA LEU A 188 -1.79 -8.02 12.63
C LEU A 188 -1.72 -8.36 14.12
N ILE A 189 -0.53 -8.33 14.71
CA ILE A 189 -0.35 -8.51 16.16
C ILE A 189 -1.07 -7.40 16.92
N ALA A 190 -0.96 -6.15 16.45
CA ALA A 190 -1.64 -5.00 17.03
C ALA A 190 -3.18 -5.11 17.04
N LYS A 191 -3.76 -5.95 16.17
CA LYS A 191 -5.21 -6.16 16.06
C LYS A 191 -5.74 -7.28 16.94
N GLN A 192 -4.88 -7.95 17.69
CA GLN A 192 -5.30 -8.96 18.65
C GLN A 192 -6.07 -8.28 19.81
N GLU A 193 -7.38 -8.51 19.90
CA GLU A 193 -8.25 -7.86 20.90
C GLU A 193 -8.13 -8.51 22.28
N GLU A 194 -7.93 -9.83 22.34
CA GLU A 194 -7.86 -10.60 23.60
C GLU A 194 -6.54 -11.36 23.69
N VAL A 195 -6.00 -11.49 24.91
CA VAL A 195 -4.83 -12.35 25.16
C VAL A 195 -5.22 -13.80 24.86
N SER A 196 -4.39 -14.50 24.08
CA SER A 196 -4.67 -15.90 23.78
C SER A 196 -4.51 -16.76 25.03
N SER A 197 -5.51 -17.61 25.28
CA SER A 197 -5.44 -18.68 26.29
C SER A 197 -4.84 -19.97 25.75
N SER A 198 -4.34 -19.96 24.51
CA SER A 198 -3.73 -21.12 23.88
C SER A 198 -2.45 -21.54 24.61
N GLU A 199 -2.23 -22.85 24.73
CA GLU A 199 -0.98 -23.42 25.27
C GLU A 199 0.27 -23.02 24.44
N TYR A 200 0.08 -22.58 23.20
CA TYR A 200 1.16 -22.19 22.31
C TYR A 200 1.67 -20.76 22.58
N GLY A 201 0.99 -19.96 23.39
CA GLY A 201 1.48 -18.65 23.80
C GLY A 201 0.45 -17.53 23.67
N PRO A 202 0.79 -16.34 24.22
CA PRO A 202 -0.18 -15.25 24.40
C PRO A 202 -0.49 -14.48 23.12
N PHE A 203 0.38 -14.54 22.10
CA PHE A 203 0.22 -13.77 20.87
C PHE A 203 -0.31 -14.65 19.73
N VAL A 204 -1.33 -14.15 19.03
CA VAL A 204 -1.97 -14.85 17.92
C VAL A 204 -2.26 -13.92 16.75
N VAL A 205 -1.88 -14.38 15.56
CA VAL A 205 -2.38 -13.84 14.29
C VAL A 205 -3.33 -14.86 13.67
N ASP A 206 -4.61 -14.51 13.61
CA ASP A 206 -5.65 -15.39 13.05
C ASP A 206 -6.08 -14.92 11.65
N LEU A 207 -5.73 -15.72 10.64
CA LEU A 207 -6.05 -15.48 9.22
C LEU A 207 -7.26 -16.31 8.76
N LYS A 208 -8.14 -16.74 9.69
CA LYS A 208 -9.33 -17.55 9.39
C LYS A 208 -10.25 -16.96 8.32
N VAL A 209 -10.26 -15.63 8.15
CA VAL A 209 -11.04 -14.99 7.07
C VAL A 209 -10.68 -15.54 5.68
N LEU A 210 -9.41 -15.92 5.46
CA LEU A 210 -8.95 -16.50 4.19
C LEU A 210 -9.45 -17.94 3.99
N GLN A 211 -9.78 -18.68 5.05
CA GLN A 211 -10.28 -20.05 4.93
C GLN A 211 -11.68 -20.11 4.29
N GLY A 212 -12.50 -19.09 4.56
CA GLY A 212 -13.88 -18.98 4.06
C GLY A 212 -13.96 -18.63 2.57
N LEU A 213 -12.84 -18.24 1.95
CA LEU A 213 -12.79 -17.79 0.57
C LEU A 213 -12.80 -18.95 -0.43
N SER A 214 -13.28 -18.65 -1.64
CA SER A 214 -13.22 -19.54 -2.79
C SER A 214 -11.96 -19.30 -3.63
N TYR A 215 -11.15 -20.34 -3.77
CA TYR A 215 -9.95 -20.34 -4.59
C TYR A 215 -10.21 -20.96 -5.97
N ARG A 216 -9.40 -20.59 -6.96
CA ARG A 216 -9.40 -21.27 -8.26
C ARG A 216 -8.80 -22.68 -8.10
N ARG A 217 -9.15 -23.57 -9.03
CA ARG A 217 -9.05 -25.04 -8.85
C ARG A 217 -7.66 -25.51 -8.37
N LYS A 218 -6.60 -24.92 -8.90
CA LYS A 218 -5.20 -25.33 -8.70
C LYS A 218 -4.59 -24.81 -7.38
N TYR A 219 -5.19 -23.81 -6.75
CA TYR A 219 -4.58 -23.09 -5.64
C TYR A 219 -5.12 -23.52 -4.28
N ARG A 220 -4.22 -23.54 -3.30
CA ARG A 220 -4.49 -23.90 -1.92
C ARG A 220 -5.21 -22.74 -1.20
N LYS A 221 -6.02 -23.05 -0.19
CA LYS A 221 -6.52 -22.05 0.75
C LYS A 221 -5.39 -21.51 1.62
N LEU A 222 -5.52 -20.25 2.06
CA LEU A 222 -4.48 -19.55 2.82
C LEU A 222 -4.84 -19.31 4.30
N GLY A 223 -5.92 -19.91 4.79
CA GLY A 223 -6.33 -19.76 6.17
C GLY A 223 -5.35 -20.43 7.13
N SER A 224 -4.76 -19.66 8.03
CA SER A 224 -3.92 -20.18 9.11
C SER A 224 -4.09 -19.39 10.40
N ARG A 225 -3.67 -19.96 11.53
CA ARG A 225 -3.53 -19.26 12.82
C ARG A 225 -2.13 -19.47 13.34
N ILE A 226 -1.44 -18.37 13.63
CA ILE A 226 -0.03 -18.37 14.01
C ILE A 226 0.06 -17.99 15.48
N HIS A 227 0.86 -18.72 16.25
CA HIS A 227 1.08 -18.52 17.68
C HIS A 227 2.52 -18.14 17.96
N PHE A 228 2.72 -17.21 18.91
CA PHE A 228 4.04 -16.84 19.41
C PHE A 228 4.08 -16.84 20.94
N ASN A 229 5.24 -17.16 21.49
CA ASN A 229 5.51 -17.07 22.92
C ASN A 229 5.85 -15.62 23.36
N LYS A 230 6.10 -15.41 24.65
CA LYS A 230 6.48 -14.11 25.23
C LYS A 230 7.77 -13.53 24.66
N ASP A 231 8.67 -14.38 24.19
CA ASP A 231 9.92 -14.01 23.54
C ASP A 231 9.77 -13.79 22.03
N GLN A 232 8.53 -13.67 21.55
CA GLN A 232 8.17 -13.43 20.15
C GLN A 232 8.56 -14.57 19.20
N GLN A 233 8.93 -15.75 19.72
CA GLN A 233 9.28 -16.90 18.89
C GLN A 233 8.03 -17.63 18.41
N PRO A 234 7.98 -18.11 17.16
CA PRO A 234 6.85 -18.86 16.66
C PRO A 234 6.80 -20.23 17.33
N THR A 235 5.63 -20.62 17.82
CA THR A 235 5.45 -21.86 18.60
C THR A 235 4.52 -22.85 17.93
N ALA A 236 3.54 -22.36 17.17
CA ALA A 236 2.62 -23.20 16.41
C ALA A 236 1.99 -22.45 15.24
N ILE A 237 1.69 -23.19 14.17
CA ILE A 237 0.85 -22.73 13.07
C ILE A 237 -0.24 -23.77 12.84
N HIS A 238 -1.49 -23.37 13.03
CA HIS A 238 -2.65 -24.17 12.66
C HIS A 238 -3.05 -23.87 11.23
N ASP A 239 -3.06 -24.90 10.38
CA ASP A 239 -3.56 -24.84 9.02
C ASP A 239 -5.05 -25.25 9.00
N TYR A 240 -5.93 -24.29 8.68
CA TYR A 240 -7.36 -24.52 8.66
C TYR A 240 -7.84 -25.43 7.53
N ASP A 241 -7.07 -25.60 6.46
CA ASP A 241 -7.45 -26.45 5.33
C ASP A 241 -7.23 -27.93 5.66
N THR A 242 -6.12 -28.25 6.34
CA THR A 242 -5.80 -29.63 6.75
C THR A 242 -6.29 -29.97 8.16
N GLY A 243 -6.62 -28.97 8.98
CA GLY A 243 -6.98 -29.12 10.39
C GLY A 243 -5.81 -29.52 11.30
N LYS A 244 -4.56 -29.44 10.79
CA LYS A 244 -3.35 -29.81 11.53
C LYS A 244 -2.68 -28.59 12.15
N THR A 245 -2.05 -28.81 13.29
CA THR A 245 -1.17 -27.84 13.95
C THR A 245 0.27 -28.32 13.82
N TYR A 246 1.14 -27.45 13.34
CA TYR A 246 2.56 -27.69 13.16
C TYR A 246 3.33 -26.88 14.21
N THR A 247 4.37 -27.47 14.78
CA THR A 247 5.29 -26.82 15.72
C THR A 247 6.71 -26.79 15.12
N PRO A 248 7.62 -25.92 15.59
CA PRO A 248 9.02 -25.94 15.17
C PRO A 248 9.62 -27.33 15.21
N GLY A 249 10.30 -27.72 14.12
CA GLY A 249 10.93 -29.03 13.95
C GLY A 249 9.99 -30.19 13.55
N SER A 250 8.68 -29.98 13.50
CA SER A 250 7.74 -31.01 13.00
C SER A 250 7.75 -31.12 11.48
N ASP A 251 7.43 -32.31 10.95
CA ASP A 251 7.24 -32.52 9.52
C ASP A 251 6.14 -31.59 8.97
N GLY A 252 6.51 -30.70 8.05
CA GLY A 252 5.60 -29.71 7.46
C GLY A 252 5.66 -28.32 8.08
N TRP A 253 6.51 -28.09 9.10
CA TRP A 253 6.73 -26.78 9.70
C TRP A 253 7.06 -25.68 8.67
N GLU A 254 7.99 -25.95 7.76
CA GLU A 254 8.39 -24.99 6.71
C GLU A 254 7.22 -24.63 5.78
N ASN A 255 6.45 -25.61 5.35
CA ASN A 255 5.26 -25.38 4.53
C ASN A 255 4.16 -24.61 5.29
N ALA A 256 4.07 -24.79 6.62
CA ALA A 256 3.15 -24.03 7.46
C ALA A 256 3.61 -22.56 7.59
N LYS A 257 4.92 -22.30 7.71
CA LYS A 257 5.47 -20.93 7.65
C LYS A 257 5.20 -20.28 6.29
N THR A 258 5.43 -20.97 5.18
CA THR A 258 5.11 -20.46 3.84
C THR A 258 3.62 -20.11 3.70
N LEU A 259 2.73 -21.00 4.16
CA LEU A 259 1.28 -20.75 4.21
C LEU A 259 0.95 -19.46 4.99
N ALA A 260 1.51 -19.32 6.19
CA ALA A 260 1.30 -18.15 7.04
C ALA A 260 1.82 -16.85 6.40
N LYS A 261 3.03 -16.88 5.81
CA LYS A 261 3.64 -15.73 5.11
C LYS A 261 2.76 -15.27 3.94
N VAL A 262 2.35 -16.19 3.07
CA VAL A 262 1.53 -15.89 1.89
C VAL A 262 0.13 -15.40 2.28
N GLY A 263 -0.49 -16.01 3.30
CA GLY A 263 -1.78 -15.54 3.82
C GLY A 263 -1.68 -14.13 4.42
N ALA A 264 -0.66 -13.87 5.23
CA ALA A 264 -0.42 -12.55 5.80
C ALA A 264 -0.17 -11.51 4.70
N PHE A 265 0.70 -11.80 3.74
CA PHE A 265 1.02 -10.91 2.62
C PHE A 265 -0.22 -10.54 1.80
N LEU A 266 -1.06 -11.51 1.43
CA LEU A 266 -2.31 -11.24 0.72
C LEU A 266 -3.22 -10.27 1.50
N LEU A 267 -3.37 -10.45 2.81
CA LEU A 267 -4.15 -9.52 3.62
C LEU A 267 -3.47 -8.15 3.76
N MET A 268 -2.15 -8.09 3.94
CA MET A 268 -1.44 -6.81 4.01
C MET A 268 -1.64 -5.99 2.73
N THR A 269 -1.44 -6.60 1.56
CA THR A 269 -1.62 -5.90 0.30
C THR A 269 -3.08 -5.52 0.04
N ALA A 270 -4.03 -6.45 0.19
CA ALA A 270 -5.41 -6.15 -0.17
C ALA A 270 -6.13 -5.29 0.87
N ARG A 271 -5.92 -5.56 2.16
CA ARG A 271 -6.61 -4.88 3.27
C ARG A 271 -5.89 -3.59 3.66
N GLU A 272 -4.67 -3.71 4.18
CA GLU A 272 -3.98 -2.54 4.77
C GLU A 272 -3.52 -1.57 3.70
N HIS A 273 -2.87 -2.08 2.64
CA HIS A 273 -2.27 -1.24 1.61
C HIS A 273 -3.34 -0.71 0.65
N LEU A 274 -3.88 -1.58 -0.21
CA LEU A 274 -4.78 -1.12 -1.26
C LEU A 274 -6.09 -0.54 -0.70
N THR A 275 -6.75 -1.19 0.25
CA THR A 275 -8.04 -0.65 0.71
C THR A 275 -7.85 0.52 1.67
N TRP A 276 -7.09 0.34 2.76
CA TRP A 276 -7.09 1.32 3.85
C TRP A 276 -6.27 2.57 3.51
N THR A 277 -5.07 2.43 2.93
CA THR A 277 -4.26 3.62 2.60
C THR A 277 -4.69 4.26 1.29
N HIS A 278 -4.78 3.50 0.20
CA HIS A 278 -5.12 4.03 -1.14
C HIS A 278 -6.58 4.45 -1.24
N LEU A 279 -7.51 3.47 -1.18
CA LEU A 279 -8.91 3.69 -1.54
C LEU A 279 -9.75 4.42 -0.47
N VAL A 280 -9.36 4.29 0.80
CA VAL A 280 -10.00 4.97 1.94
C VAL A 280 -9.27 6.26 2.27
N ALA A 281 -8.10 6.21 2.91
CA ALA A 281 -7.48 7.42 3.44
C ALA A 281 -7.08 8.43 2.34
N SER A 282 -6.23 8.00 1.40
CA SER A 282 -5.67 8.87 0.35
C SER A 282 -6.75 9.36 -0.61
N ASN A 283 -7.60 8.47 -1.12
CA ASN A 283 -8.65 8.87 -2.06
C ASN A 283 -9.72 9.76 -1.42
N ILE A 284 -10.17 9.48 -0.18
CA ILE A 284 -11.13 10.37 0.51
C ILE A 284 -10.48 11.73 0.77
N ALA A 285 -9.24 11.77 1.26
CA ALA A 285 -8.53 13.03 1.53
C ALA A 285 -8.43 13.89 0.26
N THR A 286 -7.93 13.30 -0.83
CA THR A 286 -7.75 13.98 -2.13
C THR A 286 -9.09 14.45 -2.71
N ARG A 287 -10.08 13.56 -2.76
CA ARG A 287 -11.42 13.89 -3.28
C ARG A 287 -12.09 14.99 -2.48
N GLU A 288 -12.20 14.83 -1.16
CA GLU A 288 -13.01 15.74 -0.37
C GLU A 288 -12.34 17.09 -0.17
N SER A 289 -11.01 17.14 -0.09
CA SER A 289 -10.32 18.43 -0.07
C SER A 289 -10.51 19.17 -1.40
N THR A 290 -10.47 18.49 -2.54
CA THR A 290 -10.70 19.12 -3.85
C THR A 290 -12.13 19.64 -4.02
N LEU A 291 -13.14 18.87 -3.58
CA LEU A 291 -14.56 19.19 -3.82
C LEU A 291 -15.15 20.22 -2.85
N ASN A 292 -14.56 20.35 -1.66
CA ASN A 292 -15.16 21.11 -0.57
C ASN A 292 -14.34 22.31 -0.12
N LEU A 293 -13.03 22.35 -0.41
CA LEU A 293 -12.14 23.42 0.00
C LEU A 293 -11.60 24.16 -1.24
N ALA A 294 -11.74 25.47 -1.29
CA ALA A 294 -11.16 26.29 -2.33
C ALA A 294 -9.62 26.16 -2.35
N PRO A 295 -8.94 26.40 -3.49
CA PRO A 295 -7.48 26.38 -3.55
C PRO A 295 -6.78 27.29 -2.52
N SER A 296 -7.40 28.44 -2.20
CA SER A 296 -6.92 29.36 -1.17
C SER A 296 -7.39 29.02 0.25
N HIS A 297 -8.09 27.91 0.46
CA HIS A 297 -8.45 27.48 1.81
C HIS A 297 -7.22 26.89 2.52
N PRO A 298 -6.90 27.28 3.78
CA PRO A 298 -5.67 26.82 4.44
C PRO A 298 -5.63 25.32 4.71
N LEU A 299 -6.78 24.67 4.93
CA LEU A 299 -6.86 23.21 5.01
C LEU A 299 -6.58 22.51 3.66
N ARG A 300 -6.94 23.15 2.53
CA ARG A 300 -6.61 22.61 1.19
C ARG A 300 -5.11 22.64 0.99
N ARG A 301 -4.46 23.80 1.23
CA ARG A 301 -3.01 23.96 1.11
C ARG A 301 -2.23 22.98 1.99
N LEU A 302 -2.68 22.75 3.22
CA LEU A 302 -2.11 21.73 4.09
C LEU A 302 -2.13 20.36 3.42
N LEU A 303 -3.31 19.92 2.99
CA LEU A 303 -3.53 18.58 2.45
C LEU A 303 -2.89 18.36 1.10
N THR A 304 -2.67 19.40 0.29
CA THR A 304 -2.13 19.25 -1.07
C THR A 304 -0.81 18.47 -1.08
N VAL A 305 0.10 18.72 -0.12
CA VAL A 305 1.35 17.96 0.03
C VAL A 305 1.07 16.48 0.29
N PHE A 306 0.10 16.17 1.14
CA PHE A 306 -0.26 14.81 1.55
C PHE A 306 -1.19 14.08 0.57
N THR A 307 -1.56 14.73 -0.52
CA THR A 307 -2.40 14.19 -1.60
C THR A 307 -1.71 14.23 -2.96
N PHE A 308 -0.40 14.44 -2.98
CA PHE A 308 0.40 14.49 -4.20
C PHE A 308 0.22 13.20 -5.01
N ARG A 309 -0.14 13.32 -6.30
CA ARG A 309 -0.44 12.21 -7.25
C ARG A 309 -1.45 11.15 -6.80
N ALA A 310 -2.13 11.36 -5.67
CA ALA A 310 -3.04 10.39 -5.10
C ALA A 310 -4.21 10.06 -6.03
N THR A 311 -4.67 10.99 -6.86
CA THR A 311 -5.75 10.70 -7.81
C THR A 311 -5.27 9.76 -8.90
N GLU A 312 -4.10 10.03 -9.45
CA GLU A 312 -3.51 9.26 -10.56
C GLU A 312 -3.29 7.80 -10.17
N VAL A 313 -2.64 7.55 -9.03
CA VAL A 313 -2.37 6.19 -8.57
C VAL A 313 -3.66 5.42 -8.25
N ASN A 314 -4.66 6.10 -7.67
CA ASN A 314 -5.95 5.47 -7.39
C ASN A 314 -6.71 5.14 -8.68
N LEU A 315 -6.64 5.97 -9.73
CA LEU A 315 -7.16 5.63 -11.05
C LEU A 315 -6.44 4.41 -11.63
N ALA A 316 -5.11 4.38 -11.56
CA ALA A 316 -4.30 3.25 -12.02
C ALA A 316 -4.67 1.95 -11.29
N ALA A 317 -4.89 1.98 -9.97
CA ALA A 317 -5.34 0.83 -9.20
C ALA A 317 -6.69 0.26 -9.72
N PHE A 318 -7.61 1.11 -10.18
CA PHE A 318 -8.85 0.67 -10.81
C PHE A 318 -8.71 0.17 -12.24
N ASP A 319 -7.55 0.35 -12.87
CA ASP A 319 -7.23 -0.25 -14.15
C ASP A 319 -6.45 -1.56 -13.99
N SER A 320 -5.56 -1.65 -12.99
CA SER A 320 -4.59 -2.75 -12.89
C SER A 320 -4.75 -3.69 -11.70
N LEU A 321 -5.42 -3.29 -10.60
CA LEU A 321 -5.43 -4.06 -9.34
C LEU A 321 -6.84 -4.47 -8.87
N VAL A 322 -7.81 -3.57 -8.87
CA VAL A 322 -9.15 -3.83 -8.29
C VAL A 322 -10.05 -4.71 -9.17
N PRO A 323 -10.14 -4.51 -10.50
CA PRO A 323 -11.16 -5.17 -11.32
C PRO A 323 -11.00 -6.68 -11.47
N ASN A 324 -12.04 -7.30 -12.01
CA ASN A 324 -11.94 -8.69 -12.46
C ASN A 324 -10.81 -8.83 -13.48
N THR A 325 -10.03 -9.89 -13.35
CA THR A 325 -8.85 -10.19 -14.17
C THR A 325 -7.73 -9.15 -14.13
N SER A 326 -7.72 -8.29 -13.11
CA SER A 326 -6.58 -7.47 -12.73
C SER A 326 -5.34 -8.29 -12.38
N ILE A 327 -4.19 -7.63 -12.26
CA ILE A 327 -2.93 -8.24 -11.83
C ILE A 327 -3.07 -8.87 -10.43
N LEU A 328 -3.70 -8.16 -9.49
CA LEU A 328 -3.96 -8.70 -8.15
C LEU A 328 -4.90 -9.92 -8.17
N HIS A 329 -5.97 -9.89 -8.98
CA HIS A 329 -6.85 -11.05 -9.10
C HIS A 329 -6.11 -12.24 -9.72
N ARG A 330 -5.21 -12.00 -10.68
CA ARG A 330 -4.37 -13.03 -11.27
C ARG A 330 -3.42 -13.62 -10.22
N SER A 331 -2.71 -12.79 -9.46
CA SER A 331 -1.73 -13.22 -8.48
C SER A 331 -2.33 -13.91 -7.24
N ALA A 332 -3.51 -13.51 -6.76
CA ALA A 332 -4.10 -14.03 -5.51
C ALA A 332 -4.64 -15.47 -5.57
N GLY A 333 -4.82 -16.05 -6.76
CA GLY A 333 -5.39 -17.39 -6.91
C GLY A 333 -6.85 -17.53 -6.45
N LEU A 334 -7.49 -16.44 -6.02
CA LEU A 334 -8.88 -16.36 -5.63
C LEU A 334 -9.81 -16.38 -6.86
N LYS A 335 -11.05 -16.83 -6.67
CA LYS A 335 -12.14 -16.42 -7.55
C LYS A 335 -12.42 -14.94 -7.32
N TYR A 336 -12.81 -14.21 -8.36
CA TYR A 336 -13.03 -12.77 -8.24
C TYR A 336 -14.07 -12.40 -7.16
N SER A 337 -15.15 -13.17 -7.04
CA SER A 337 -16.15 -12.95 -5.97
C SER A 337 -15.54 -12.98 -4.57
N SER A 338 -14.54 -13.83 -4.34
CA SER A 338 -13.85 -13.88 -3.04
C SER A 338 -12.79 -12.79 -2.87
N LEU A 339 -12.23 -12.24 -3.95
CA LEU A 339 -11.45 -11.01 -3.85
C LEU A 339 -12.37 -9.82 -3.46
N VAL A 340 -13.60 -9.78 -3.98
CA VAL A 340 -14.63 -8.83 -3.54
C VAL A 340 -14.98 -9.02 -2.07
N ASP A 341 -15.09 -10.27 -1.58
CA ASP A 341 -15.29 -10.55 -0.14
C ASP A 341 -14.11 -10.06 0.73
N VAL A 342 -12.87 -10.11 0.21
CA VAL A 342 -11.70 -9.53 0.90
C VAL A 342 -11.83 -8.01 1.00
N PHE A 343 -12.22 -7.32 -0.08
CA PHE A 343 -12.45 -5.87 -0.04
C PHE A 343 -13.60 -5.49 0.90
N GLU A 344 -14.68 -6.28 0.93
CA GLU A 344 -15.81 -6.09 1.85
C GLU A 344 -15.37 -6.22 3.31
N HIS A 345 -14.66 -7.29 3.65
CA HIS A 345 -14.12 -7.50 4.99
C HIS A 345 -13.15 -6.39 5.36
N SER A 346 -12.31 -5.98 4.41
CA SER A 346 -11.34 -4.90 4.57
C SER A 346 -12.02 -3.58 4.93
N TYR A 347 -13.02 -3.15 4.16
CA TYR A 347 -13.76 -1.91 4.43
C TYR A 347 -14.44 -1.95 5.80
N LYS A 348 -15.17 -3.04 6.11
CA LYS A 348 -15.89 -3.19 7.38
C LYS A 348 -14.97 -3.25 8.60
N SER A 349 -13.74 -3.73 8.45
CA SER A 349 -12.77 -3.81 9.53
C SER A 349 -11.88 -2.57 9.66
N CYS A 350 -12.05 -1.58 8.78
CA CYS A 350 -11.20 -0.39 8.73
C CYS A 350 -11.29 0.44 10.02
N THR A 351 -10.12 0.76 10.59
CA THR A 351 -9.95 1.62 11.77
C THR A 351 -8.94 2.74 11.52
N ILE A 352 -8.72 3.10 10.25
CA ILE A 352 -7.61 4.00 9.88
C ILE A 352 -7.80 5.44 10.39
N PHE A 353 -9.04 5.83 10.68
CA PHE A 353 -9.39 7.12 11.28
C PHE A 353 -9.49 7.09 12.82
N GLU A 354 -9.31 5.92 13.45
CA GLU A 354 -9.14 5.84 14.90
C GLU A 354 -7.78 6.46 15.26
N PRO A 355 -7.73 7.50 16.11
CA PRO A 355 -6.47 8.15 16.47
C PRO A 355 -5.44 7.13 16.94
N PHE A 356 -4.28 7.09 16.30
CA PHE A 356 -3.31 6.02 16.55
C PHE A 356 -2.84 6.00 18.01
N ALA A 357 -2.69 7.18 18.62
CA ALA A 357 -2.29 7.34 20.02
C ALA A 357 -3.31 6.81 21.04
N ASP A 358 -4.58 6.68 20.65
CA ASP A 358 -5.70 6.26 21.52
C ASP A 358 -6.02 4.77 21.38
N ARG A 359 -5.37 4.07 20.44
CA ARG A 359 -5.59 2.65 20.21
C ARG A 359 -5.25 1.85 21.47
N LYS A 360 -6.18 0.96 21.82
CA LYS A 360 -6.05 0.08 22.98
C LYS A 360 -5.46 -1.25 22.54
N TYR A 361 -4.48 -1.71 23.29
CA TYR A 361 -3.87 -3.02 23.11
C TYR A 361 -4.28 -3.95 24.24
N ASN A 362 -4.38 -5.25 23.95
CA ASN A 362 -4.52 -6.24 25.01
C ASN A 362 -3.28 -6.21 25.93
N SER A 363 -3.41 -6.77 27.14
CA SER A 363 -2.35 -6.67 28.15
C SER A 363 -1.01 -7.29 27.73
N ALA A 364 -1.01 -8.34 26.89
CA ALA A 364 0.23 -8.97 26.43
C ALA A 364 0.96 -8.09 25.40
N VAL A 365 0.23 -7.45 24.48
CA VAL A 365 0.83 -6.50 23.52
C VAL A 365 1.30 -5.24 24.25
N GLN A 366 0.53 -4.77 25.24
CA GLN A 366 0.94 -3.65 26.09
C GLN A 366 2.25 -3.93 26.84
N GLU A 367 2.43 -5.14 27.37
CA GLU A 367 3.70 -5.59 28.00
C GLU A 367 4.88 -5.43 27.03
N LEU A 368 4.74 -5.82 25.75
CA LEU A 368 5.79 -5.61 24.74
C LEU A 368 6.08 -4.14 24.45
N ILE A 369 5.06 -3.28 24.47
CA ILE A 369 5.21 -1.84 24.25
C ILE A 369 5.99 -1.22 25.41
N ASP A 370 5.61 -1.55 26.64
CA ASP A 370 6.23 -1.04 27.86
C ASP A 370 7.71 -1.47 27.98
N GLU A 371 8.06 -2.63 27.39
CA GLU A 371 9.43 -3.15 27.30
C GLU A 371 10.23 -2.66 26.06
N ASP A 372 9.66 -1.78 25.23
CA ASP A 372 10.21 -1.34 23.92
C ASP A 372 10.54 -2.50 22.95
N LYS A 373 9.78 -3.60 23.04
CA LYS A 373 9.87 -4.78 22.16
C LYS A 373 8.83 -4.79 21.03
N PHE A 374 8.00 -3.75 20.92
CA PHE A 374 7.01 -3.62 19.86
C PHE A 374 7.05 -2.22 19.21
N PRO A 375 8.08 -1.95 18.39
CA PRO A 375 8.37 -0.62 17.86
C PRO A 375 7.28 -0.06 16.95
N PHE A 376 6.46 -0.93 16.33
CA PHE A 376 5.28 -0.49 15.57
C PHE A 376 4.38 0.45 16.39
N ALA A 377 4.03 0.05 17.61
CA ALA A 377 3.16 0.86 18.45
C ALA A 377 3.92 2.02 19.12
N SER A 378 5.12 1.78 19.66
CA SER A 378 5.86 2.83 20.38
C SER A 378 6.33 3.96 19.46
N GLN A 379 6.95 3.63 18.31
CA GLN A 379 7.42 4.62 17.34
C GLN A 379 6.28 5.20 16.52
N GLY A 380 5.28 4.39 16.15
CA GLY A 380 4.08 4.87 15.47
C GLY A 380 3.32 5.92 16.29
N LYS A 381 3.18 5.69 17.61
CA LYS A 381 2.58 6.69 18.51
C LYS A 381 3.39 7.97 18.58
N ALA A 382 4.72 7.87 18.71
CA ALA A 382 5.58 9.04 18.74
C ALA A 382 5.46 9.87 17.45
N TYR A 383 5.44 9.21 16.28
CA TYR A 383 5.23 9.91 15.00
C TYR A 383 3.82 10.53 14.91
N TYR A 384 2.78 9.80 15.29
CA TYR A 384 1.40 10.32 15.29
C TYR A 384 1.26 11.57 16.15
N GLU A 385 1.87 11.63 17.33
CA GLU A 385 1.81 12.83 18.18
C GLU A 385 2.52 14.04 17.55
N ILE A 386 3.63 13.83 16.83
CA ILE A 386 4.29 14.91 16.07
C ILE A 386 3.36 15.45 14.97
N VAL A 387 2.71 14.55 14.23
CA VAL A 387 1.71 14.92 13.21
C VAL A 387 0.53 15.65 13.85
N ARG A 388 0.04 15.17 14.99
CA ARG A 388 -1.09 15.77 15.70
C ARG A 388 -0.78 17.18 16.21
N ASP A 389 0.39 17.39 16.78
CA ASP A 389 0.86 18.73 17.17
C ASP A 389 0.93 19.67 15.97
N PHE A 390 1.49 19.21 14.85
CA PHE A 390 1.59 19.98 13.62
C PHE A 390 0.20 20.42 13.11
N VAL A 391 -0.75 19.49 13.03
CA VAL A 391 -2.13 19.78 12.62
C VAL A 391 -2.82 20.73 13.59
N LYS A 392 -2.61 20.55 14.90
CA LYS A 392 -3.18 21.43 15.93
C LYS A 392 -2.66 22.86 15.79
N ASP A 393 -1.35 23.02 15.59
CA ASP A 393 -0.73 24.33 15.36
C ASP A 393 -1.26 24.98 14.07
N TRP A 394 -1.39 24.19 13.01
CA TRP A 394 -1.97 24.64 11.74
C TRP A 394 -3.41 25.15 11.91
N ILE A 395 -4.29 24.33 12.50
CA ILE A 395 -5.69 24.69 12.78
C ILE A 395 -5.77 25.94 13.65
N SER A 396 -4.92 26.05 14.68
CA SER A 396 -4.90 27.23 15.54
C SER A 396 -4.55 28.51 14.77
N LYS A 397 -3.70 28.44 13.74
CA LYS A 397 -3.33 29.59 12.90
C LYS A 397 -4.35 29.89 11.81
N CYS A 398 -5.11 28.89 11.34
CA CYS A 398 -6.22 29.07 10.40
C CYS A 398 -7.34 29.94 10.97
N GLY A 399 -7.50 29.98 12.30
CA GLY A 399 -8.58 30.74 12.95
C GLY A 399 -9.96 30.21 12.54
N GLU A 400 -10.86 31.12 12.15
CA GLU A 400 -12.24 30.77 11.78
C GLU A 400 -12.33 29.80 10.58
N ALA A 401 -11.35 29.82 9.67
CA ALA A 401 -11.28 28.92 8.51
C ALA A 401 -11.15 27.43 8.90
N ALA A 402 -10.81 27.10 10.15
CA ALA A 402 -10.84 25.71 10.62
C ALA A 402 -12.27 25.18 10.89
N SER A 403 -13.27 26.05 10.85
CA SER A 403 -14.66 25.77 11.22
C SER A 403 -15.69 26.47 10.33
N ASP A 404 -15.25 27.05 9.20
CA ASP A 404 -16.14 27.73 8.27
C ASP A 404 -17.01 26.72 7.47
N ALA A 405 -17.83 27.24 6.57
CA ALA A 405 -18.74 26.41 5.78
C ALA A 405 -18.00 25.37 4.89
N GLU A 406 -16.81 25.70 4.39
CA GLU A 406 -16.00 24.80 3.55
C GLU A 406 -15.34 23.70 4.39
N ALA A 407 -14.73 24.06 5.51
CA ALA A 407 -14.17 23.13 6.48
C ALA A 407 -15.23 22.16 7.03
N MET A 408 -16.43 22.65 7.33
CA MET A 408 -17.56 21.81 7.77
C MET A 408 -18.06 20.88 6.66
N ALA A 409 -18.12 21.36 5.41
CA ALA A 409 -18.48 20.52 4.27
C ALA A 409 -17.45 19.41 4.04
N PHE A 410 -16.15 19.75 4.10
CA PHE A 410 -15.06 18.78 4.04
C PHE A 410 -15.19 17.72 5.14
N TYR A 411 -15.29 18.13 6.40
CA TYR A 411 -15.39 17.20 7.53
C TYR A 411 -16.58 16.24 7.38
N ASN A 412 -17.75 16.78 7.06
CA ASN A 412 -18.96 15.97 6.90
C ASN A 412 -18.85 14.98 5.73
N ALA A 413 -18.18 15.36 4.64
CA ALA A 413 -17.97 14.49 3.50
C ALA A 413 -16.96 13.37 3.80
N VAL A 414 -15.84 13.69 4.49
CA VAL A 414 -14.88 12.69 4.97
C VAL A 414 -15.56 11.71 5.93
N LYS A 415 -16.32 12.23 6.90
CA LYS A 415 -17.10 11.42 7.84
C LYS A 415 -18.09 10.49 7.12
N ALA A 416 -18.84 11.00 6.15
CA ALA A 416 -19.76 10.20 5.36
C ALA A 416 -19.06 9.04 4.62
N GLY A 417 -17.82 9.25 4.19
CA GLY A 417 -16.97 8.23 3.57
C GLY A 417 -16.52 7.10 4.51
N THR A 418 -16.74 7.24 5.83
CA THR A 418 -16.41 6.21 6.84
C THR A 418 -17.58 5.35 7.27
N LYS A 419 -18.79 5.61 6.75
CA LYS A 419 -20.00 4.91 7.17
C LYS A 419 -19.91 3.40 6.88
N GLY A 420 -20.17 2.57 7.89
CA GLY A 420 -20.10 1.11 7.84
C GLY A 420 -18.71 0.52 8.11
N MET A 421 -17.70 1.35 8.37
CA MET A 421 -16.39 0.90 8.86
C MET A 421 -16.45 0.54 10.35
N LYS A 422 -15.43 -0.16 10.86
CA LYS A 422 -15.32 -0.48 12.29
C LYS A 422 -15.17 0.79 13.13
N TYR A 423 -14.44 1.78 12.61
CA TYR A 423 -14.37 3.11 13.18
C TYR A 423 -15.02 4.12 12.22
N GLU A 424 -16.16 4.67 12.62
CA GLU A 424 -16.78 5.81 11.94
C GLU A 424 -16.34 7.11 12.62
N ILE A 425 -16.05 8.14 11.82
CA ILE A 425 -15.65 9.44 12.36
C ILE A 425 -16.79 10.04 13.21
N PRO A 426 -16.52 10.53 14.43
CA PRO A 426 -17.54 11.11 15.31
C PRO A 426 -18.11 12.44 14.79
N GLU A 427 -19.08 13.02 15.50
CA GLU A 427 -19.58 14.36 15.20
C GLU A 427 -18.48 15.42 15.27
N TYR A 428 -18.66 16.51 14.53
CA TYR A 428 -17.65 17.56 14.46
C TYR A 428 -17.34 18.14 15.85
N SER A 429 -16.05 18.27 16.11
CA SER A 429 -15.46 19.15 17.09
C SER A 429 -14.09 19.59 16.55
N ALA A 430 -13.52 20.67 17.07
CA ALA A 430 -12.16 21.09 16.70
C ALA A 430 -11.14 19.96 16.93
N GLU A 431 -11.29 19.22 18.03
CA GLU A 431 -10.47 18.05 18.35
C GLU A 431 -10.65 16.93 17.33
N ASN A 432 -11.88 16.65 16.90
CA ASN A 432 -12.11 15.61 15.90
C ASN A 432 -11.60 16.02 14.51
N MET A 433 -11.65 17.31 14.15
CA MET A 433 -10.99 17.80 12.92
C MET A 433 -9.47 17.59 12.98
N ILE A 434 -8.83 17.88 14.12
CA ILE A 434 -7.41 17.59 14.35
C ILE A 434 -7.17 16.10 14.12
N ASN A 435 -7.91 15.23 14.79
CA ASN A 435 -7.74 13.79 14.70
C ASN A 435 -7.96 13.22 13.28
N VAL A 436 -8.93 13.75 12.52
CA VAL A 436 -9.17 13.35 11.13
C VAL A 436 -7.97 13.69 10.24
N LEU A 437 -7.50 14.94 10.29
CA LEU A 437 -6.36 15.38 9.49
C LEU A 437 -5.07 14.66 9.90
N SER A 438 -4.84 14.47 11.20
CA SER A 438 -3.67 13.74 11.71
C SER A 438 -3.69 12.28 11.28
N SER A 439 -4.86 11.62 11.32
CA SER A 439 -4.99 10.22 10.87
C SER A 439 -4.76 10.09 9.37
N ILE A 440 -5.24 11.03 8.55
CA ILE A 440 -4.93 11.08 7.12
C ILE A 440 -3.42 11.18 6.92
N ILE A 441 -2.77 12.20 7.49
CA ILE A 441 -1.34 12.46 7.30
C ILE A 441 -0.51 11.27 7.79
N PHE A 442 -0.77 10.75 8.98
CA PHE A 442 -0.09 9.57 9.52
C PHE A 442 -0.23 8.37 8.58
N THR A 443 -1.43 8.16 8.02
CA THR A 443 -1.72 7.02 7.17
C THR A 443 -1.01 7.09 5.83
N VAL A 444 -1.07 8.25 5.17
CA VAL A 444 -0.51 8.41 3.81
C VAL A 444 1.00 8.55 3.79
N THR A 445 1.63 8.67 4.97
CA THR A 445 3.09 8.77 5.13
C THR A 445 3.62 7.49 5.81
N GLY A 446 3.83 7.52 7.13
CA GLY A 446 4.49 6.45 7.87
C GLY A 446 3.76 5.11 7.85
N TYR A 447 2.41 5.08 7.89
CA TYR A 447 1.69 3.81 7.76
C TYR A 447 1.82 3.23 6.36
N HIS A 448 1.68 4.07 5.31
CA HIS A 448 1.88 3.65 3.92
C HIS A 448 3.30 3.12 3.69
N GLU A 449 4.32 3.74 4.27
CA GLU A 449 5.69 3.24 4.19
C GLU A 449 5.81 1.82 4.78
N LEU A 450 5.25 1.59 5.97
CA LEU A 450 5.28 0.28 6.62
C LEU A 450 4.62 -0.83 5.78
N ILE A 451 3.45 -0.57 5.21
CA ILE A 451 2.69 -1.62 4.48
C ILE A 451 2.98 -1.64 2.98
N GLY A 452 3.60 -0.59 2.44
CA GLY A 452 3.89 -0.42 1.01
C GLY A 452 5.31 -0.81 0.64
N HIS A 453 6.25 -0.83 1.60
CA HIS A 453 7.62 -1.29 1.39
C HIS A 453 7.71 -2.84 1.33
N VAL A 454 7.09 -3.42 0.31
CA VAL A 454 6.90 -4.88 0.20
C VAL A 454 8.12 -5.63 -0.34
N VAL A 455 9.10 -4.95 -0.93
CA VAL A 455 10.25 -5.58 -1.61
C VAL A 455 11.01 -6.55 -0.70
N ASP A 456 11.11 -6.26 0.59
CA ASP A 456 11.76 -7.13 1.57
C ASP A 456 11.19 -8.57 1.55
N TYR A 457 9.92 -8.70 1.19
CA TYR A 457 9.17 -9.96 1.20
C TYR A 457 9.00 -10.59 -0.18
N THR A 458 9.18 -9.85 -1.28
CA THR A 458 8.80 -10.30 -2.63
C THR A 458 9.97 -10.74 -3.50
N LEU A 459 11.22 -10.54 -3.06
CA LEU A 459 12.41 -10.78 -3.88
C LEU A 459 12.61 -12.23 -4.34
N LEU A 460 12.05 -13.21 -3.61
CA LEU A 460 12.22 -14.63 -3.91
C LEU A 460 10.91 -15.39 -3.66
N PRO A 461 10.60 -16.44 -4.43
CA PRO A 461 9.37 -17.22 -4.27
C PRO A 461 9.28 -17.93 -2.91
N SER A 462 10.42 -18.27 -2.29
CA SER A 462 10.47 -18.87 -0.95
C SER A 462 10.09 -17.90 0.19
N ARG A 463 10.04 -16.60 -0.09
CA ARG A 463 9.71 -15.54 0.88
C ARG A 463 8.21 -15.42 1.08
N ALA A 464 7.57 -14.50 0.37
CA ALA A 464 6.14 -14.27 0.39
C ALA A 464 5.62 -13.84 -0.99
N GLY A 465 4.31 -13.87 -1.16
CA GLY A 465 3.60 -13.54 -2.38
C GLY A 465 2.12 -13.79 -2.18
N PHE A 466 1.38 -14.03 -3.26
CA PHE A 466 -0.08 -13.97 -3.19
C PHE A 466 -0.79 -15.33 -3.17
N ARG A 467 -0.17 -16.42 -3.66
CA ARG A 467 -0.82 -17.73 -3.70
C ARG A 467 0.16 -18.90 -3.62
N LEU A 468 -0.39 -20.06 -3.23
CA LEU A 468 0.29 -21.35 -3.20
C LEU A 468 -0.47 -22.37 -4.05
N THR A 469 0.26 -23.30 -4.65
CA THR A 469 -0.37 -24.40 -5.39
C THR A 469 -0.79 -25.53 -4.45
N LYS A 470 -1.79 -26.33 -4.85
CA LYS A 470 -2.15 -27.56 -4.12
C LYS A 470 -1.11 -28.67 -4.30
N LYS A 471 -0.46 -28.70 -5.46
CA LYS A 471 0.48 -29.75 -5.85
C LYS A 471 1.77 -29.65 -5.04
N ASP A 472 2.25 -28.43 -4.89
CA ASP A 472 3.47 -28.08 -4.17
C ASP A 472 3.27 -26.72 -3.48
N PRO A 473 3.06 -26.70 -2.16
CA PRO A 473 2.87 -25.48 -1.38
C PRO A 473 4.15 -25.00 -0.68
N SER A 474 5.35 -25.47 -1.10
CA SER A 474 6.62 -25.12 -0.46
C SER A 474 7.04 -23.66 -0.67
N GLU A 475 6.65 -23.07 -1.80
CA GLU A 475 6.93 -21.68 -2.18
C GLU A 475 5.79 -21.06 -3.00
N VAL A 476 5.87 -19.76 -3.24
CA VAL A 476 4.99 -19.02 -4.15
C VAL A 476 5.18 -19.56 -5.57
N ASP A 477 4.08 -19.80 -6.29
CA ASP A 477 4.20 -20.29 -7.66
C ASP A 477 4.82 -19.24 -8.59
N PHE A 478 5.50 -19.71 -9.62
CA PHE A 478 6.32 -18.88 -10.51
C PHE A 478 5.53 -17.75 -11.19
N GLN A 479 4.30 -18.00 -11.62
CA GLN A 479 3.48 -16.95 -12.24
C GLN A 479 3.07 -15.89 -11.20
N SER A 480 2.70 -16.29 -9.99
CA SER A 480 2.43 -15.32 -8.92
C SER A 480 3.68 -14.55 -8.53
N TYR A 481 4.86 -15.18 -8.50
CA TYR A 481 6.13 -14.50 -8.22
C TYR A 481 6.40 -13.37 -9.22
N LEU A 482 6.32 -13.66 -10.53
CA LEU A 482 6.52 -12.63 -11.56
C LEU A 482 5.50 -11.49 -11.46
N LEU A 483 4.22 -11.80 -11.26
CA LEU A 483 3.19 -10.77 -11.08
C LEU A 483 3.37 -9.97 -9.79
N THR A 484 3.97 -10.57 -8.76
CA THR A 484 4.33 -9.86 -7.52
C THR A 484 5.45 -8.87 -7.80
N ASN A 485 6.49 -9.26 -8.55
CA ASN A 485 7.56 -8.34 -8.95
C ASN A 485 7.04 -7.19 -9.83
N VAL A 486 6.08 -7.46 -10.72
CA VAL A 486 5.41 -6.41 -11.49
C VAL A 486 4.69 -5.42 -10.56
N ILE A 487 3.93 -5.91 -9.57
CA ILE A 487 3.26 -5.05 -8.60
C ILE A 487 4.31 -4.23 -7.84
N SER A 488 5.31 -4.88 -7.24
CA SER A 488 6.37 -4.21 -6.47
C SER A 488 7.13 -3.17 -7.31
N ALA A 489 7.35 -3.42 -8.60
CA ALA A 489 8.00 -2.47 -9.50
C ALA A 489 7.07 -1.32 -9.91
N SER A 490 5.78 -1.59 -10.14
CA SER A 490 4.82 -0.53 -10.48
C SER A 490 4.61 0.45 -9.33
N THR A 491 4.88 0.03 -8.09
CA THR A 491 4.75 0.85 -6.89
C THR A 491 6.10 1.36 -6.36
N SER A 492 7.18 1.33 -7.16
CA SER A 492 8.55 1.66 -6.71
C SER A 492 9.02 3.06 -7.09
N VAL A 493 8.23 3.79 -7.88
CA VAL A 493 8.59 5.12 -8.39
C VAL A 493 8.82 6.05 -7.19
N PRO A 494 10.04 6.61 -7.01
CA PRO A 494 10.30 7.47 -5.86
C PRO A 494 9.39 8.70 -5.87
N MET A 495 8.76 9.01 -4.75
CA MET A 495 7.93 10.21 -4.61
C MET A 495 8.60 11.25 -3.71
N PRO A 496 8.16 12.52 -3.76
CA PRO A 496 8.54 13.55 -2.79
C PRO A 496 8.61 13.05 -1.35
N MET A 497 9.80 13.13 -0.75
CA MET A 497 10.03 12.69 0.63
C MET A 497 9.40 13.68 1.61
N LEU A 498 8.78 13.22 2.69
CA LEU A 498 8.15 14.07 3.70
C LEU A 498 9.11 15.13 4.29
N MET A 499 10.37 14.75 4.48
CA MET A 499 11.41 15.62 5.03
C MET A 499 12.10 16.51 3.99
N GLN A 500 11.62 16.55 2.75
CA GLN A 500 12.15 17.51 1.76
C GLN A 500 11.55 18.91 1.96
N LYS A 501 12.09 19.90 1.24
CA LYS A 501 11.51 21.25 1.22
C LYS A 501 10.40 21.33 0.19
N PHE A 502 9.33 22.06 0.52
CA PHE A 502 8.17 22.26 -0.35
C PHE A 502 7.97 23.76 -0.66
N PRO A 503 8.94 24.43 -1.32
CA PRO A 503 8.91 25.89 -1.50
C PRO A 503 7.72 26.36 -2.35
N ASN A 504 7.18 25.50 -3.22
CA ASN A 504 6.03 25.78 -4.07
C ASN A 504 4.68 25.65 -3.34
N PHE A 505 4.64 24.97 -2.19
CA PHE A 505 3.41 24.77 -1.40
C PHE A 505 3.32 25.76 -0.23
N PHE A 506 4.45 25.98 0.47
CA PHE A 506 4.54 26.89 1.60
C PHE A 506 5.48 28.06 1.23
N GLY A 507 4.99 28.99 0.41
CA GLY A 507 5.81 30.02 -0.22
C GLY A 507 5.03 31.12 -0.95
N VAL A 508 5.70 31.78 -1.91
CA VAL A 508 5.31 33.05 -2.56
C VAL A 508 3.80 33.11 -2.84
N GLY A 509 3.10 34.01 -2.15
CA GLY A 509 1.66 34.24 -2.28
C GLY A 509 0.80 33.68 -1.13
N GLY A 510 1.33 32.76 -0.31
CA GLY A 510 0.67 32.25 0.90
C GLY A 510 1.05 33.00 2.19
N PRO A 511 0.32 32.78 3.31
CA PRO A 511 0.66 33.37 4.61
C PRO A 511 2.00 32.87 5.18
N GLU A 512 2.82 33.78 5.73
CA GLU A 512 4.14 33.46 6.29
C GLU A 512 4.09 32.43 7.43
N TRP A 513 2.99 32.39 8.19
CA TRP A 513 2.83 31.47 9.30
C TRP A 513 2.83 29.99 8.86
N GLU A 514 2.41 29.69 7.63
CA GLU A 514 2.38 28.32 7.11
C GLU A 514 3.78 27.73 7.04
N ARG A 515 4.73 28.51 6.53
CA ARG A 515 6.15 28.14 6.51
C ARG A 515 6.70 27.95 7.91
N THR A 516 6.34 28.84 8.84
CA THR A 516 6.79 28.73 10.24
C THR A 516 6.29 27.45 10.91
N VAL A 517 5.02 27.07 10.69
CA VAL A 517 4.45 25.83 11.23
C VAL A 517 5.08 24.59 10.56
N TRP A 518 5.31 24.64 9.24
CA TRP A 518 6.00 23.58 8.51
C TRP A 518 7.44 23.36 8.98
N ASP A 519 8.22 24.42 9.14
CA ASP A 519 9.62 24.35 9.60
C ASP A 519 9.72 23.77 11.02
N SER A 520 8.76 24.08 11.89
CA SER A 520 8.63 23.48 13.22
C SER A 520 8.35 21.97 13.14
N PHE A 521 7.42 21.56 12.27
CA PHE A 521 7.13 20.16 12.02
C PHE A 521 8.36 19.41 11.49
N HIS A 522 9.05 19.97 10.48
CA HIS A 522 10.27 19.42 9.92
C HIS A 522 11.36 19.20 10.98
N THR A 523 11.56 20.19 11.86
CA THR A 523 12.50 20.08 12.99
C THR A 523 12.16 18.90 13.91
N LYS A 524 10.88 18.69 14.21
CA LYS A 524 10.43 17.54 15.03
C LYS A 524 10.64 16.21 14.29
N LEU A 525 10.45 16.16 12.97
CA LEU A 525 10.72 14.96 12.17
C LEU A 525 12.21 14.58 12.17
N VAL A 526 13.11 15.55 12.02
CA VAL A 526 14.56 15.33 12.12
C VAL A 526 14.91 14.71 13.46
N ALA A 527 14.44 15.31 14.56
CA ALA A 527 14.70 14.79 15.91
C ALA A 527 14.15 13.36 16.12
N GLN A 528 12.98 13.07 15.55
CA GLN A 528 12.40 11.72 15.61
C GLN A 528 13.20 10.70 14.79
N SER A 529 13.66 11.08 13.58
CA SER A 529 14.53 10.24 12.76
C SER A 529 15.82 9.87 13.49
N GLU A 530 16.51 10.85 14.08
CA GLU A 530 17.70 10.62 14.89
C GLU A 530 17.43 9.67 16.06
N LYS A 531 16.29 9.82 16.74
CA LYS A 531 15.88 8.95 17.84
C LYS A 531 15.62 7.51 17.37
N VAL A 532 14.93 7.31 16.26
CA VAL A 532 14.66 5.98 15.69
C VAL A 532 15.96 5.29 15.31
N GLN A 533 16.83 5.98 14.57
CA GLN A 533 18.14 5.45 14.17
C GLN A 533 19.04 5.12 15.36
N ALA A 534 19.01 5.94 16.42
CA ALA A 534 19.75 5.65 17.65
C ALA A 534 19.20 4.44 18.41
N ALA A 535 17.89 4.21 18.37
CA ALA A 535 17.26 3.03 18.96
C ALA A 535 17.58 1.76 18.15
N ASP A 536 17.51 1.83 16.82
CA ASP A 536 17.82 0.69 15.93
C ASP A 536 19.23 0.17 16.11
N LYS A 537 20.23 1.06 16.27
CA LYS A 537 21.61 0.69 16.57
C LYS A 537 21.79 -0.15 17.85
N LYS A 538 20.80 -0.14 18.75
CA LYS A 538 20.82 -0.89 20.02
C LYS A 538 19.97 -2.16 19.98
N ARG A 539 19.06 -2.29 19.01
CA ARG A 539 18.17 -3.46 18.90
C ARG A 539 18.92 -4.64 18.31
N ALA A 540 18.45 -5.84 18.64
CA ALA A 540 18.88 -7.05 17.95
C ALA A 540 18.35 -7.09 16.51
N VAL A 541 17.18 -6.48 16.26
CA VAL A 541 16.55 -6.36 14.95
C VAL A 541 16.18 -4.89 14.74
N GLU A 542 16.68 -4.30 13.66
CA GLU A 542 16.37 -2.91 13.30
C GLU A 542 14.90 -2.79 12.88
N TYR A 543 14.27 -1.67 13.22
CA TYR A 543 12.90 -1.34 12.81
C TYR A 543 12.88 0.02 12.12
N LYS A 544 13.09 -0.02 10.79
CA LYS A 544 13.28 1.19 9.98
C LYS A 544 11.98 1.83 9.50
N TYR A 545 10.84 1.12 9.60
CA TYR A 545 9.59 1.53 8.97
C TYR A 545 8.91 2.76 9.61
N PHE A 546 9.35 3.22 10.79
CA PHE A 546 8.88 4.48 11.39
C PHE A 546 9.98 5.55 11.49
N ASP A 547 11.03 5.48 10.64
CA ASP A 547 12.00 6.56 10.46
C ASP A 547 11.47 7.62 9.46
N PRO A 548 11.17 8.87 9.89
CA PRO A 548 10.65 9.90 8.99
C PRO A 548 11.54 10.23 7.78
N ALA A 549 12.84 9.91 7.83
CA ALA A 549 13.74 10.09 6.69
C ALA A 549 13.40 9.19 5.50
N ARG A 550 12.52 8.19 5.70
CA ARG A 550 12.09 7.22 4.70
C ARG A 550 10.68 7.44 4.20
N PHE A 551 9.93 8.36 4.79
CA PHE A 551 8.53 8.53 4.40
C PHE A 551 8.44 9.35 3.13
N GLU A 552 7.68 8.84 2.16
CA GLU A 552 7.06 9.68 1.15
C GLU A 552 6.02 10.59 1.79
N CYS A 553 5.73 11.73 1.16
CA CYS A 553 4.75 12.68 1.68
C CYS A 553 3.29 12.27 1.44
N SER A 554 3.03 11.29 0.56
CA SER A 554 1.69 10.86 0.16
C SER A 554 1.64 9.41 -0.30
N VAL A 555 0.44 8.88 -0.50
CA VAL A 555 0.22 7.65 -1.26
C VAL A 555 0.17 7.99 -2.74
N SER A 556 1.29 7.81 -3.43
CA SER A 556 1.50 8.26 -4.81
C SER A 556 2.00 7.16 -5.76
N VAL A 557 2.13 5.93 -5.24
CA VAL A 557 2.59 4.72 -5.94
C VAL A 557 1.83 3.49 -5.53
#